data_AF-A0A1Q5SZ14-F1
#
_entry.id   AF-A0A1Q5SZ14-F1
#
_cell.length_a   1.000
_cell.length_b   1.000
_cell.length_c   1.000
_cell.angle_alpha   90.00
_cell.angle_beta   90.00
_cell.angle_gamma   90.00
#
_symmetry.space_group_name_H-M   'P 1'
#
loop_
_entity.id
_entity.type
_entity.pdbx_description
1 polymer ?
#
loop_
_entity_poly.entity_id
_entity_poly.type
_entity_poly.pdbx_seq_one_letter_code
_entity_poly.pdbx_strand_id
1 'polypeptide(L)'
;MQDLLLDQSASASSIAGTTPFPLLSREGVRAYRRALFQQKVLDRCASSPFPGTLVLRDAAKESNFIKDFWTHPQTMSIVSEVMGVPLNVVMPTEIGHTNVQVEGATVSEMTRKLKVEPSVEKVELSAEERAYNPLKDASAIIPWQSVHSRHLANSISKIDVAKAMILILTYVS
;
A
#
# COMPACT_ATOMS: atom_id res chain seq x y z
N MET A 1 4.11 -3.21 23.65
CA MET A 1 5.50 -3.49 24.07
C MET A 1 5.57 -3.98 25.50
N GLN A 2 4.88 -3.30 26.43
CA GLN A 2 4.77 -3.75 27.83
C GLN A 2 4.16 -5.15 27.97
N ASP A 3 3.17 -5.52 27.14
CA ASP A 3 2.60 -6.87 27.12
C ASP A 3 3.60 -7.96 26.67
N LEU A 4 4.66 -7.57 25.95
CA LEU A 4 5.76 -8.44 25.54
C LEU A 4 6.94 -8.37 26.50
N LEU A 5 6.82 -7.60 27.60
CA LEU A 5 7.89 -7.33 28.56
C LEU A 5 9.16 -6.76 27.91
N LEU A 6 8.97 -5.99 26.83
CA LEU A 6 10.06 -5.30 26.12
C LEU A 6 10.06 -3.83 26.50
N ASP A 7 11.26 -3.31 26.76
CA ASP A 7 11.45 -1.88 27.01
C ASP A 7 11.06 -1.08 25.77
N GLN A 8 10.22 -0.06 25.98
CA GLN A 8 9.80 0.81 24.91
C GLN A 8 10.94 1.74 24.52
N SER A 9 11.58 1.48 23.38
CA SER A 9 12.57 2.41 22.84
C SER A 9 11.89 3.71 22.42
N ALA A 10 12.55 4.84 22.63
CA ALA A 10 12.09 6.15 22.13
C ALA A 10 11.99 6.20 20.60
N SER A 11 12.59 5.22 19.91
CA SER A 11 12.60 5.07 18.45
C SER A 11 11.44 4.26 17.89
N ALA A 12 10.56 3.71 18.74
CA ALA A 12 9.42 2.91 18.31
C ALA A 12 8.11 3.68 18.49
N SER A 13 7.35 3.85 17.40
CA SER A 13 6.00 4.39 17.49
C SER A 13 5.11 3.47 18.33
N SER A 14 4.20 4.06 19.09
CA SER A 14 3.19 3.32 19.86
C SER A 14 2.11 2.71 18.97
N ILE A 15 2.05 3.09 17.69
CA ILE A 15 1.10 2.60 16.70
C ILE A 15 1.82 1.87 15.56
N ALA A 16 1.22 0.77 15.09
CA ALA A 16 1.72 0.02 13.93
C ALA A 16 1.18 0.55 12.59
N GLY A 17 0.19 1.45 12.63
CA GLY A 17 -0.45 2.02 11.46
C GLY A 17 -1.48 3.07 11.84
N THR A 18 -1.99 3.80 10.85
CA THR A 18 -2.93 4.90 11.05
C THR A 18 -4.24 4.64 10.33
N THR A 19 -5.29 5.38 10.68
CA THR A 19 -6.49 5.46 9.85
C THR A 19 -6.14 6.07 8.49
N PRO A 20 -6.78 5.64 7.39
CA PRO A 20 -6.54 6.25 6.08
C PRO A 20 -6.74 7.77 6.12
N PHE A 21 -5.82 8.52 5.52
CA PHE A 21 -5.86 9.97 5.42
C PHE A 21 -5.59 10.43 3.99
N PRO A 22 -6.18 11.54 3.54
CA PRO A 22 -6.03 12.02 2.17
C PRO A 22 -4.67 12.71 1.97
N LEU A 23 -3.63 11.93 1.64
CA LEU A 23 -2.30 12.48 1.32
C LEU A 23 -2.26 13.23 -0.02
N LEU A 24 -3.09 12.81 -0.98
CA LEU A 24 -3.15 13.37 -2.33
C LEU A 24 -4.58 13.83 -2.66
N SER A 25 -4.69 14.93 -3.40
CA SER A 25 -5.93 15.28 -4.08
C SER A 25 -6.27 14.24 -5.17
N ARG A 26 -7.50 14.27 -5.69
CA ARG A 26 -7.89 13.38 -6.80
C ARG A 26 -6.98 13.52 -8.02
N GLU A 27 -6.55 14.75 -8.33
CA GLU A 27 -5.61 15.01 -9.42
C GLU A 27 -4.21 14.46 -9.11
N GLY A 28 -3.78 14.60 -7.86
CA GLY A 28 -2.54 14.02 -7.35
C GLY A 28 -2.53 12.49 -7.47
N VAL A 29 -3.63 11.83 -7.12
CA VAL A 29 -3.79 10.37 -7.29
C VAL A 29 -3.64 9.97 -8.76
N ARG A 30 -4.27 10.71 -9.68
CA ARG A 30 -4.14 10.44 -11.13
C ARG A 30 -2.70 10.68 -11.62
N ALA A 31 -2.01 11.70 -11.12
CA ALA A 31 -0.61 11.97 -11.46
C ALA A 31 0.30 10.85 -10.97
N TYR A 32 0.10 10.39 -9.73
CA TYR A 32 0.85 9.29 -9.14
C TYR A 32 0.60 7.97 -9.88
N ARG A 33 -0.65 7.65 -10.23
CA ARG A 33 -0.99 6.46 -11.04
C ARG A 33 -0.39 6.54 -12.45
N ARG A 34 -0.41 7.73 -13.09
CA ARG A 34 0.30 7.95 -14.36
C ARG A 34 1.78 7.62 -14.25
N ALA A 35 2.44 8.02 -13.17
CA ALA A 35 3.85 7.74 -12.95
C ALA A 35 4.11 6.23 -12.72
N LEU A 36 3.28 5.56 -11.91
CA LEU A 36 3.41 4.12 -11.64
C LEU A 36 3.17 3.26 -12.88
N PHE A 37 2.22 3.65 -13.73
CA PHE A 37 1.79 2.84 -14.87
C PHE A 37 2.49 3.23 -16.18
N GLN A 38 3.59 3.98 -16.10
CA GLN A 38 4.47 4.15 -17.25
C GLN A 38 5.05 2.80 -17.67
N GLN A 39 5.09 2.55 -18.98
CA GLN A 39 5.59 1.28 -19.51
C GLN A 39 6.97 0.92 -18.97
N LYS A 40 7.89 1.89 -18.91
CA LYS A 40 9.23 1.72 -18.34
C LYS A 40 9.22 1.23 -16.88
N VAL A 41 8.30 1.73 -16.05
CA VAL A 41 8.14 1.31 -14.66
C VAL A 41 7.56 -0.10 -14.64
N LEU A 42 6.50 -0.37 -15.40
CA LEU A 42 5.88 -1.69 -15.45
C LEU A 42 6.86 -2.77 -15.93
N ASP A 43 7.67 -2.50 -16.95
CA ASP A 43 8.62 -3.47 -17.51
C ASP A 43 9.73 -3.85 -16.53
N ARG A 44 10.12 -2.94 -15.64
CA ARG A 44 11.30 -3.11 -14.75
C ARG A 44 10.95 -3.39 -13.30
N CYS A 45 9.76 -2.97 -12.86
CA CYS A 45 9.35 -3.00 -11.47
C CYS A 45 8.26 -4.03 -11.18
N ALA A 46 7.54 -4.50 -12.21
CA ALA A 46 6.38 -5.36 -12.01
C ALA A 46 6.76 -6.83 -11.85
N SER A 47 6.19 -7.44 -10.81
CA SER A 47 6.24 -8.88 -10.56
C SER A 47 4.90 -9.37 -10.03
N SER A 48 4.69 -10.68 -10.03
CA SER A 48 3.48 -11.28 -9.51
C SER A 48 3.83 -12.46 -8.63
N PRO A 49 3.51 -12.42 -7.32
CA PRO A 49 3.68 -13.57 -6.46
C PRO A 49 2.60 -14.64 -6.73
N PHE A 50 1.40 -14.21 -7.14
CA PHE A 50 0.26 -15.06 -7.45
C PHE A 50 -0.65 -14.38 -8.49
N PRO A 51 -1.42 -15.17 -9.28
CA PRO A 51 -2.48 -14.63 -10.13
C PRO A 51 -3.37 -13.63 -9.39
N GLY A 52 -3.76 -12.55 -10.06
CA GLY A 52 -4.59 -11.50 -9.47
C GLY A 52 -3.82 -10.46 -8.64
N THR A 53 -2.51 -10.65 -8.43
CA THR A 53 -1.68 -9.76 -7.62
C THR A 53 -0.46 -9.29 -8.40
N LEU A 54 -0.37 -7.97 -8.59
CA LEU A 54 0.77 -7.30 -9.17
C LEU A 54 1.52 -6.53 -8.07
N VAL A 55 2.84 -6.63 -8.05
CA VAL A 55 3.71 -5.92 -7.11
C VAL A 55 4.66 -5.05 -7.91
N LEU A 56 4.68 -3.75 -7.61
CA LEU A 56 5.64 -2.79 -8.14
C LEU A 56 6.67 -2.47 -7.05
N ARG A 57 7.92 -2.86 -7.25
CA ARG A 57 9.07 -2.53 -6.37
C ARG A 57 10.12 -1.76 -7.15
N ASP A 58 10.95 -0.96 -6.48
CA ASP A 58 11.98 -0.13 -7.12
C ASP A 58 11.46 1.01 -8.03
N ALA A 59 10.18 1.39 -7.89
CA ALA A 59 9.55 2.39 -8.75
C ALA A 59 10.28 3.76 -8.72
N ALA A 60 10.88 4.13 -7.59
CA ALA A 60 11.68 5.36 -7.46
C ALA A 60 12.99 5.36 -8.27
N LYS A 61 13.52 4.19 -8.64
CA LYS A 61 14.68 4.12 -9.55
C LYS A 61 14.27 4.47 -10.99
N GLU A 62 13.04 4.17 -11.36
CA GLU A 62 12.55 4.31 -12.72
C GLU A 62 11.75 5.59 -12.96
N SER A 63 11.23 6.22 -11.89
CA SER A 63 10.41 7.43 -11.93
C SER A 63 10.87 8.50 -10.93
N ASN A 64 11.38 9.61 -11.45
CA ASN A 64 11.74 10.79 -10.64
C ASN A 64 10.52 11.34 -9.89
N PHE A 65 9.34 11.35 -10.52
CA PHE A 65 8.12 11.80 -9.86
C PHE A 65 7.84 11.02 -8.57
N ILE A 66 7.97 9.68 -8.61
CA ILE A 66 7.73 8.82 -7.43
C ILE A 66 8.80 9.06 -6.38
N LYS A 67 10.06 9.13 -6.79
CA LYS A 67 11.18 9.42 -5.89
C LYS A 67 10.96 10.75 -5.18
N ASP A 68 10.81 11.82 -5.95
CA ASP A 68 10.68 13.19 -5.47
C ASP A 68 9.47 13.32 -4.54
N PHE A 69 8.33 12.71 -4.89
CA PHE A 69 7.14 12.71 -4.05
C PHE A 69 7.40 12.13 -2.65
N TRP A 70 8.02 10.96 -2.56
CA TRP A 70 8.26 10.28 -1.28
C TRP A 70 9.45 10.85 -0.50
N THR A 71 10.41 11.50 -1.16
CA THR A 71 11.54 12.16 -0.50
C THR A 71 11.30 13.65 -0.26
N HIS A 72 10.17 14.21 -0.69
CA HIS A 72 9.87 15.62 -0.50
C HIS A 72 9.74 15.94 1.00
N PRO A 73 10.37 17.03 1.50
CA PRO A 73 10.34 17.38 2.92
C PRO A 73 8.92 17.49 3.49
N GLN A 74 7.98 18.03 2.70
CA GLN A 74 6.58 18.16 3.12
C GLN A 74 5.88 16.79 3.25
N THR A 75 6.13 15.85 2.34
CA THR A 75 5.57 14.49 2.43
C THR A 75 6.12 13.80 3.67
N MET A 76 7.43 13.86 3.88
CA MET A 76 8.09 13.26 5.06
C MET A 76 7.60 13.89 6.37
N SER A 77 7.35 15.20 6.39
CA SER A 77 6.78 15.89 7.56
C SER A 77 5.38 15.39 7.88
N ILE A 78 4.49 15.31 6.89
CA ILE A 78 3.11 14.83 7.07
C ILE A 78 3.11 13.38 7.58
N VAL A 79 3.90 12.49 6.96
CA VAL A 79 3.95 11.08 7.37
C VAL A 79 4.54 10.93 8.77
N SER A 80 5.57 11.71 9.12
CA SER A 80 6.16 11.70 10.48
C SER A 80 5.17 12.19 11.54
N GLU A 81 4.43 13.26 11.25
CA GLU A 81 3.39 13.79 12.14
C GLU A 81 2.30 12.75 12.38
N VAL A 82 1.82 12.10 11.32
CA VAL A 82 0.79 11.06 11.39
C VAL A 82 1.27 9.85 12.21
N MET A 83 2.55 9.48 12.13
CA MET A 83 3.13 8.38 12.91
C MET A 83 3.54 8.77 14.35
N GLY A 84 3.52 10.06 14.67
CA GLY A 84 3.91 10.61 15.98
C GLY A 84 5.42 10.56 16.27
N VAL A 85 6.24 10.21 15.28
CA VAL A 85 7.70 10.10 15.40
C VAL A 85 8.39 10.55 14.11
N PRO A 86 9.61 11.12 14.15
CA PRO A 86 10.39 11.40 12.96
C PRO A 86 10.71 10.14 12.17
N LEU A 87 10.48 10.18 10.85
CA LEU A 87 10.72 9.05 9.96
C LEU A 87 11.78 9.40 8.90
N ASN A 88 12.58 8.40 8.52
CA ASN A 88 13.50 8.51 7.39
C ASN A 88 13.47 7.24 6.53
N VAL A 89 13.74 7.39 5.23
CA VAL A 89 13.78 6.27 4.30
C VAL A 89 15.07 5.48 4.47
N VAL A 90 14.94 4.21 4.82
CA VAL A 90 16.10 3.32 5.01
C VAL A 90 16.17 2.16 4.03
N MET A 91 15.08 1.87 3.32
CA MET A 91 15.09 0.94 2.19
C MET A 91 14.67 1.66 0.92
N PRO A 92 15.62 2.23 0.16
CA PRO A 92 15.34 2.94 -1.08
C PRO A 92 14.56 2.11 -2.12
N THR A 93 14.70 0.78 -2.08
CA THR A 93 13.97 -0.15 -2.96
C THR A 93 12.47 -0.18 -2.69
N GLU A 94 12.05 0.21 -1.49
CA GLU A 94 10.64 0.26 -1.07
C GLU A 94 9.97 1.61 -1.40
N ILE A 95 10.72 2.60 -1.87
CA ILE A 95 10.13 3.89 -2.23
C ILE A 95 9.16 3.68 -3.40
N GLY A 96 7.90 3.99 -3.14
CA GLY A 96 6.81 3.80 -4.10
C GLY A 96 6.35 2.36 -4.27
N HIS A 97 6.72 1.44 -3.36
CA HIS A 97 6.20 0.08 -3.36
C HIS A 97 4.68 0.10 -3.40
N THR A 98 4.12 -0.54 -4.42
CA THR A 98 2.67 -0.62 -4.61
C THR A 98 2.25 -2.05 -4.93
N ASN A 99 1.34 -2.59 -4.12
CA ASN A 99 0.62 -3.82 -4.45
C ASN A 99 -0.67 -3.42 -5.17
N VAL A 100 -0.98 -4.03 -6.31
CA VAL A 100 -2.18 -3.79 -7.10
C VAL A 100 -2.94 -5.10 -7.28
N GLN A 101 -4.20 -5.11 -6.85
CA GLN A 101 -5.12 -6.21 -7.13
C GLN A 101 -5.78 -5.97 -8.48
N VAL A 102 -5.56 -6.88 -9.42
CA VAL A 102 -6.06 -6.78 -10.79
C VAL A 102 -6.21 -8.18 -11.37
N GLU A 103 -7.34 -8.45 -12.02
CA GLU A 103 -7.59 -9.78 -12.60
C GLU A 103 -6.57 -10.16 -13.67
N GLY A 104 -5.97 -11.35 -13.56
CA GLY A 104 -5.10 -11.91 -14.59
C GLY A 104 -4.25 -13.05 -14.04
N ALA A 105 -3.77 -13.92 -14.92
CA ALA A 105 -2.88 -15.01 -14.56
C ALA A 105 -1.40 -14.63 -14.73
N THR A 106 -1.11 -13.71 -15.65
CA THR A 106 0.26 -13.27 -15.94
C THR A 106 0.45 -11.77 -15.69
N VAL A 107 1.70 -11.35 -15.46
CA VAL A 107 2.06 -9.93 -15.35
C VAL A 107 1.61 -9.14 -16.57
N SER A 108 1.78 -9.69 -17.78
CA SER A 108 1.38 -9.00 -19.02
C SER A 108 -0.13 -8.79 -19.15
N GLU A 109 -0.94 -9.76 -18.72
CA GLU A 109 -2.40 -9.61 -18.70
C GLU A 109 -2.83 -8.54 -17.68
N MET A 110 -2.24 -8.58 -16.49
CA MET A 110 -2.53 -7.66 -15.40
C MET A 110 -2.14 -6.22 -15.74
N THR A 111 -0.96 -5.99 -16.32
CA THR A 111 -0.49 -4.64 -16.66
C THR A 111 -1.33 -3.98 -17.75
N ARG A 112 -1.83 -4.74 -18.73
CA ARG A 112 -2.75 -4.23 -19.77
C ARG A 112 -4.09 -3.75 -19.23
N LYS A 113 -4.50 -4.23 -18.05
CA LYS A 113 -5.77 -3.88 -17.42
C LYS A 113 -5.66 -2.67 -16.47
N LEU A 114 -4.45 -2.18 -16.19
CA LEU A 114 -4.24 -1.02 -15.35
C LEU A 114 -4.79 0.24 -16.01
N LYS A 115 -5.48 1.07 -15.23
CA LYS A 115 -6.07 2.33 -15.68
C LYS A 115 -5.61 3.47 -14.81
N VAL A 116 -5.31 4.64 -15.38
CA VAL A 116 -4.96 5.82 -14.57
C VAL A 116 -6.12 6.24 -13.67
N GLU A 117 -7.35 6.15 -14.17
CA GLU A 117 -8.53 6.47 -13.38
C GLU A 117 -8.78 5.37 -12.35
N PRO A 118 -8.85 5.69 -11.05
CA PRO A 118 -9.22 4.71 -10.04
C PRO A 118 -10.68 4.32 -10.21
N SER A 119 -10.96 3.03 -10.09
CA SER A 119 -12.34 2.53 -10.00
C SER A 119 -13.02 3.09 -8.73
N VAL A 120 -14.24 3.64 -8.85
CA VAL A 120 -15.00 4.22 -7.71
C VAL A 120 -16.06 3.23 -7.19
N GLU A 121 -16.09 2.01 -7.72
CA GLU A 121 -17.12 1.03 -7.42
C GLU A 121 -17.02 0.54 -5.97
N LYS A 122 -17.89 1.04 -5.10
CA LYS A 122 -18.05 0.54 -3.75
C LYS A 122 -18.68 -0.84 -3.84
N VAL A 123 -17.90 -1.88 -3.57
CA VAL A 123 -18.46 -3.22 -3.44
C VAL A 123 -19.06 -3.34 -2.06
N GLU A 124 -20.38 -3.43 -1.98
CA GLU A 124 -21.05 -3.73 -0.72
C GLU A 124 -20.67 -5.15 -0.28
N LEU A 125 -20.17 -5.28 0.95
CA LEU A 125 -19.97 -6.59 1.55
C LEU A 125 -21.34 -7.23 1.77
N SER A 126 -21.46 -8.51 1.41
CA SER A 126 -22.60 -9.35 1.76
C SER A 126 -22.76 -9.45 3.28
N ALA A 127 -23.96 -9.83 3.76
CA ALA A 127 -24.20 -10.03 5.19
C ALA A 127 -23.26 -11.09 5.79
N GLU A 128 -22.93 -12.12 5.01
CA GLU A 128 -21.98 -13.18 5.35
C GLU A 128 -20.55 -12.64 5.50
N GLU A 129 -20.08 -11.82 4.55
CA GLU A 129 -18.75 -11.17 4.63
C GLU A 129 -18.65 -10.19 5.81
N ARG A 130 -19.73 -9.49 6.17
CA ARG A 130 -19.76 -8.59 7.34
C ARG A 130 -19.76 -9.35 8.66
N ALA A 131 -20.41 -10.52 8.70
CA ALA A 131 -20.49 -11.37 9.88
C ALA A 131 -19.26 -12.27 10.06
N TYR A 132 -18.41 -12.38 9.03
CA TYR A 132 -17.20 -13.20 9.07
C TYR A 132 -16.25 -12.74 10.17
N ASN A 133 -16.02 -13.63 11.15
CA ASN A 133 -15.07 -13.40 12.22
C ASN A 133 -13.92 -14.41 12.10
N PRO A 134 -12.75 -14.00 11.60
CA PRO A 134 -11.61 -14.90 11.39
C PRO A 134 -11.03 -15.44 12.71
N LEU A 135 -11.39 -14.88 13.87
CA LEU A 135 -10.93 -15.33 15.19
C LEU A 135 -11.82 -16.43 15.78
N LYS A 136 -13.01 -16.66 15.23
CA LYS A 136 -13.95 -17.70 15.70
C LYS A 136 -13.93 -18.97 14.85
N ASP A 137 -13.42 -18.87 13.63
CA ASP A 137 -13.32 -20.00 12.71
C ASP A 137 -11.96 -20.68 12.87
N ALA A 138 -11.93 -21.82 13.54
CA ALA A 138 -10.71 -22.61 13.78
C ALA A 138 -10.09 -23.17 12.47
N SER A 139 -10.84 -23.17 11.37
CA SER A 139 -10.36 -23.58 10.04
C SER A 139 -9.93 -22.40 9.16
N ALA A 140 -10.06 -21.16 9.68
CA ALA A 140 -9.63 -19.97 8.96
C ALA A 140 -8.10 -19.98 8.80
N ILE A 141 -7.64 -20.43 7.65
CA ILE A 141 -6.34 -19.99 7.13
C ILE A 141 -6.53 -18.50 6.87
N ILE A 142 -6.12 -17.64 7.80
CA ILE A 142 -6.15 -16.18 7.61
C ILE A 142 -5.11 -15.84 6.55
N PRO A 143 -5.49 -15.62 5.29
CA PRO A 143 -4.53 -15.18 4.31
C PRO A 143 -4.43 -13.68 4.58
N TRP A 144 -3.37 -13.24 5.26
CA TRP A 144 -3.16 -11.84 5.64
C TRP A 144 -3.29 -10.88 4.43
N GLN A 145 -3.01 -11.37 3.22
CA GLN A 145 -3.21 -10.68 1.94
C GLN A 145 -4.69 -10.56 1.52
N SER A 146 -5.54 -11.53 1.86
CA SER A 146 -6.92 -11.63 1.39
C SER A 146 -7.94 -11.02 2.35
N VAL A 147 -7.70 -11.08 3.67
CA VAL A 147 -8.62 -10.55 4.69
C VAL A 147 -8.36 -9.06 4.95
N HIS A 148 -7.09 -8.65 5.06
CA HIS A 148 -6.75 -7.24 5.27
C HIS A 148 -7.06 -6.36 4.06
N SER A 149 -7.12 -6.93 2.85
CA SER A 149 -7.49 -6.17 1.64
C SER A 149 -9.00 -6.05 1.47
N ARG A 150 -9.78 -6.99 2.04
CA ARG A 150 -11.25 -6.96 1.98
C ARG A 150 -11.91 -6.20 3.13
N HIS A 151 -11.32 -6.16 4.32
CA HIS A 151 -11.85 -5.34 5.43
C HIS A 151 -11.39 -3.87 5.37
N LEU A 152 -10.20 -3.57 4.84
CA LEU A 152 -9.84 -2.18 4.47
C LEU A 152 -10.61 -1.69 3.24
N ALA A 153 -11.19 -2.59 2.43
CA ALA A 153 -12.08 -2.25 1.33
C ALA A 153 -13.44 -1.68 1.77
N ASN A 154 -13.75 -1.64 3.08
CA ASN A 154 -14.89 -0.87 3.59
C ASN A 154 -14.78 0.65 3.30
N SER A 155 -13.64 1.10 2.76
CA SER A 155 -13.47 2.48 2.27
C SER A 155 -12.92 2.58 0.84
N ILE A 156 -12.49 1.48 0.18
CA ILE A 156 -11.81 1.52 -1.12
C ILE A 156 -12.20 0.29 -1.98
N SER A 157 -12.66 0.59 -3.20
CA SER A 157 -13.18 -0.31 -4.25
C SER A 157 -12.31 -1.55 -4.56
N LYS A 158 -12.95 -2.69 -4.86
CA LYS A 158 -12.28 -3.98 -5.16
C LYS A 158 -11.56 -4.04 -6.52
N ILE A 159 -11.47 -2.96 -7.30
CA ILE A 159 -10.80 -2.97 -8.61
C ILE A 159 -9.48 -2.17 -8.62
N ASP A 160 -9.11 -1.51 -7.53
CA ASP A 160 -7.82 -0.83 -7.40
C ASP A 160 -7.37 -0.78 -5.94
N VAL A 161 -7.16 -1.93 -5.31
CA VAL A 161 -6.35 -1.95 -4.08
C VAL A 161 -4.90 -1.76 -4.50
N ALA A 162 -4.57 -0.55 -4.98
CA ALA A 162 -3.25 0.02 -4.86
C ALA A 162 -3.05 0.31 -3.37
N LYS A 163 -2.70 -0.72 -2.58
CA LYS A 163 -2.13 -0.49 -1.25
C LYS A 163 -0.75 0.10 -1.49
N ALA A 164 -0.73 1.40 -1.72
CA ALA A 164 0.48 2.18 -1.57
C ALA A 164 0.82 2.22 -0.08
N MET A 165 2.12 2.12 0.19
CA MET A 165 2.77 2.38 1.46
C MET A 165 3.00 1.14 2.34
N ILE A 166 3.99 0.34 1.94
CA ILE A 166 5.02 -0.05 2.90
C ILE A 166 6.25 0.81 2.57
N LEU A 167 6.29 2.01 3.16
CA LEU A 167 7.55 2.73 3.29
C LEU A 167 8.15 2.19 4.59
N ILE A 168 9.14 1.30 4.50
CA ILE A 168 9.87 0.88 5.70
C ILE A 168 10.81 2.03 6.04
N LEU A 169 10.27 2.93 6.85
CA LEU A 169 10.99 4.05 7.40
C LEU A 169 11.56 3.62 8.75
N THR A 170 12.78 4.04 9.05
CA THR A 170 13.32 3.93 10.41
C THR A 170 13.87 5.28 10.85
N TYR A 171 13.99 5.43 12.16
CA TYR A 171 14.48 6.64 12.84
C TYR A 171 15.92 7.02 12.43
N VAL A 172 16.25 8.31 12.51
CA VAL A 172 17.63 8.84 12.40
C VAL A 172 18.00 9.49 13.73
N SER A 173 19.11 9.03 14.29
CA SER A 173 19.75 9.53 15.52
C SER A 173 20.31 10.93 15.38
#